data_AF-A0A969XB03-F1
#
_entry.id   AF-A0A969XB03-F1
#
_cell.length_a   1.000
_cell.length_b   1.000
_cell.length_c   1.000
_cell.angle_alpha   90.00
_cell.angle_beta   90.00
_cell.angle_gamma   90.00
#
_symmetry.space_group_name_H-M   'P 1'
#
loop_
_entity.id
_entity.type
_entity.pdbx_description
1 polymer ?
#
loop_
_entity_poly.entity_id
_entity_poly.type
_entity_poly.pdbx_seq_one_letter_code
_entity_poly.pdbx_strand_id
1 'polypeptide(L)'
;MSIKTHTKTLQVRIKDRHAAQLRQMARSVNFVWNYVNELSSHSIRERGVFLSNYDIHKYVNGAGKELGLHSQTVQGVADEYVVRRKQFKLPRLRWRKSNGVSRSLGWIPYKAGAAQWLNGQVRYNGHFFKVWDSYGL
;
A
#
# COMPACT_ATOMS: atom_id res chain seq x y z
N MET A 1 -10.19 3.35 35.27
CA MET A 1 -10.54 4.42 34.30
C MET A 1 -10.04 4.02 32.93
N SER A 2 -10.92 3.86 31.93
CA SER A 2 -10.53 3.58 30.54
C SER A 2 -10.10 4.90 29.89
N ILE A 3 -8.85 5.00 29.44
CA ILE A 3 -8.36 6.18 28.72
C ILE A 3 -9.06 6.18 27.35
N LYS A 4 -9.88 7.21 27.08
CA LYS A 4 -10.46 7.41 25.75
C LYS A 4 -9.34 7.79 24.77
N THR A 5 -8.95 6.85 23.91
CA THR A 5 -8.03 7.11 22.80
C THR A 5 -8.75 7.88 21.70
N HIS A 6 -8.35 9.12 21.47
CA HIS A 6 -8.84 9.92 20.34
C HIS A 6 -7.93 9.73 19.13
N THR A 7 -8.47 9.14 18.06
CA THR A 7 -7.74 8.99 16.79
C THR A 7 -7.89 10.25 15.95
N LYS A 8 -6.78 10.93 15.66
CA LYS A 8 -6.75 12.10 14.75
C LYS A 8 -6.05 11.72 13.45
N THR A 9 -6.73 11.93 12.32
CA THR A 9 -6.14 11.77 10.99
C THR A 9 -5.54 13.10 10.55
N LEU A 10 -4.28 13.07 10.11
CA LEU A 10 -3.55 14.24 9.61
C LEU A 10 -3.31 14.11 8.11
N GLN A 11 -3.36 15.25 7.41
CA GLN A 11 -3.00 15.34 6.00
C GLN A 11 -1.85 16.32 5.85
N VAL A 12 -0.67 15.82 5.51
CA VAL A 12 0.55 16.62 5.45
C VAL A 12 1.16 16.53 4.05
N ARG A 13 1.64 17.66 3.53
CA ARG A 13 2.30 17.71 2.23
C ARG A 13 3.76 17.29 2.35
N ILE A 14 4.19 16.32 1.55
CA ILE A 14 5.60 15.94 1.42
C ILE A 14 6.31 16.91 0.46
N LYS A 15 7.57 17.25 0.74
CA LYS A 15 8.38 18.12 -0.14
C LYS A 15 8.61 17.46 -1.50
N ASP A 16 8.56 18.28 -2.56
CA ASP A 16 8.50 17.80 -3.95
C ASP A 16 9.75 17.03 -4.40
N ARG A 17 10.90 17.25 -3.75
CA ARG A 17 12.15 16.50 -4.01
C ARG A 17 11.99 14.98 -3.90
N HIS A 18 11.01 14.52 -3.11
CA HIS A 18 10.76 13.09 -2.89
C HIS A 18 9.76 12.49 -3.90
N ALA A 19 9.17 13.32 -4.77
CA ALA A 19 8.08 12.90 -5.65
C ALA A 19 8.50 11.79 -6.63
N ALA A 20 9.71 11.85 -7.20
CA ALA A 20 10.19 10.81 -8.12
C ALA A 20 10.24 9.43 -7.45
N GLN A 21 10.78 9.37 -6.23
CA GLN A 21 10.88 8.16 -5.46
C GLN A 21 9.52 7.61 -5.02
N LEU A 22 8.62 8.48 -4.53
CA LEU A 22 7.26 8.09 -4.15
C LEU A 22 6.45 7.60 -5.37
N ARG A 23 6.65 8.22 -6.54
CA ARG A 23 6.05 7.73 -7.80
C ARG A 23 6.57 6.35 -8.15
N GLN A 24 7.86 6.06 -7.97
CA GLN A 24 8.42 4.74 -8.21
C GLN A 24 7.82 3.70 -7.27
N MET A 25 7.77 3.98 -5.96
CA MET A 25 7.13 3.10 -4.98
C MET A 25 5.65 2.86 -5.31
N ALA A 26 4.91 3.90 -5.70
CA ALA A 26 3.51 3.77 -6.10
C ALA A 26 3.32 2.89 -7.34
N ARG A 27 4.24 2.93 -8.31
CA ARG A 27 4.23 2.02 -9.46
C ARG A 27 4.46 0.57 -9.04
N SER A 28 5.42 0.32 -8.14
CA SER A 28 5.64 -1.01 -7.56
C SER A 28 4.39 -1.51 -6.81
N VAL A 29 3.71 -0.63 -6.05
CA VAL A 29 2.44 -0.97 -5.38
C VAL A 29 1.36 -1.35 -6.39
N ASN A 30 1.23 -0.62 -7.50
CA ASN A 30 0.29 -0.97 -8.57
C ASN A 30 0.63 -2.32 -9.21
N PHE A 31 1.92 -2.64 -9.36
CA PHE A 31 2.36 -3.95 -9.85
C PHE A 31 1.91 -5.08 -8.93
N VAL A 32 2.17 -4.96 -7.62
CA VAL A 32 1.71 -5.93 -6.61
C VAL A 32 0.19 -6.07 -6.64
N TRP A 33 -0.55 -4.96 -6.71
CA TRP A 33 -2.01 -4.99 -6.79
C TRP A 33 -2.50 -5.80 -7.98
N ASN A 34 -1.91 -5.56 -9.16
CA ASN A 34 -2.29 -6.23 -10.38
C ASN A 34 -1.96 -7.73 -10.33
N TYR A 35 -0.81 -8.10 -9.78
CA TYR A 35 -0.44 -9.50 -9.54
C TYR A 35 -1.43 -10.20 -8.61
N VAL A 36 -1.73 -9.60 -7.45
CA VAL A 36 -2.70 -10.16 -6.50
C VAL A 36 -4.09 -10.30 -7.13
N ASN A 37 -4.49 -9.32 -7.95
CA ASN A 37 -5.76 -9.35 -8.65
C ASN A 37 -5.85 -10.49 -9.66
N GLU A 38 -4.77 -10.73 -10.41
CA GLU A 38 -4.66 -11.86 -11.33
C GLU A 38 -4.65 -13.20 -10.59
N LEU A 39 -3.83 -13.34 -9.55
CA LEU A 39 -3.75 -14.52 -8.70
C LEU A 39 -5.12 -14.89 -8.11
N SER A 40 -5.84 -13.92 -7.55
CA SER A 40 -7.20 -14.13 -7.02
C SER A 40 -8.17 -14.54 -8.13
N SER A 41 -8.14 -13.86 -9.28
CA SER A 41 -9.02 -14.20 -10.41
C SER A 41 -8.77 -15.62 -10.94
N HIS A 42 -7.51 -16.04 -10.96
CA HIS A 42 -7.10 -17.38 -11.39
C HIS A 42 -7.57 -18.45 -10.42
N SER A 43 -7.35 -18.26 -9.11
CA SER A 43 -7.84 -19.16 -8.06
C SER A 43 -9.36 -19.34 -8.09
N ILE A 44 -10.11 -18.26 -8.31
CA ILE A 44 -11.58 -18.33 -8.41
C ILE A 44 -11.98 -19.11 -9.66
N ARG A 45 -11.33 -18.85 -10.81
CA ARG A 45 -11.67 -19.53 -12.07
C ARG A 45 -11.38 -21.03 -12.03
N GLU A 46 -10.25 -21.43 -11.47
CA GLU A 46 -9.81 -22.83 -11.51
C GLU A 46 -10.31 -23.67 -10.34
N ARG A 47 -10.40 -23.06 -9.15
CA ARG A 47 -10.71 -23.79 -7.90
C ARG A 47 -12.01 -23.35 -7.26
N GLY A 48 -12.64 -22.27 -7.73
CA GLY A 48 -13.79 -21.67 -7.06
C GLY A 48 -13.45 -21.03 -5.70
N VAL A 49 -12.16 -20.88 -5.38
CA VAL A 49 -11.73 -20.43 -4.05
C VAL A 49 -11.39 -18.96 -4.03
N PHE A 50 -12.05 -18.23 -3.14
CA PHE A 50 -11.71 -16.85 -2.81
C PHE A 50 -10.58 -16.83 -1.77
N LEU A 51 -9.34 -16.61 -2.25
CA LEU A 51 -8.17 -16.54 -1.37
C LEU A 51 -8.36 -15.52 -0.24
N SER A 52 -7.91 -15.90 0.97
CA SER A 52 -7.79 -14.98 2.09
C SER A 52 -6.52 -14.12 1.94
N ASN A 53 -6.37 -13.11 2.80
CA ASN A 53 -5.15 -12.32 2.83
C ASN A 53 -3.94 -13.16 3.25
N TYR A 54 -4.11 -14.08 4.21
CA TYR A 54 -3.06 -15.02 4.63
C TYR A 54 -2.60 -15.94 3.51
N ASP A 55 -3.50 -16.36 2.63
CA ASP A 55 -3.14 -17.18 1.47
C ASP A 55 -2.32 -16.38 0.46
N ILE A 56 -2.76 -15.16 0.15
CA ILE A 56 -2.05 -14.26 -0.78
C ILE A 56 -0.68 -13.89 -0.24
N HIS A 57 -0.53 -13.69 1.08
CA HIS A 57 0.76 -13.35 1.71
C HIS A 57 1.86 -14.36 1.40
N LYS A 58 1.53 -15.65 1.26
CA LYS A 58 2.49 -16.70 0.91
C LYS A 58 3.12 -16.47 -0.46
N TYR A 59 2.36 -15.92 -1.41
CA TYR A 59 2.82 -15.65 -2.78
C TYR A 59 3.60 -14.35 -2.93
N VAL A 60 3.34 -13.38 -2.06
CA VAL A 60 3.99 -12.07 -2.14
C VAL A 60 5.17 -11.91 -1.16
N ASN A 61 5.43 -12.94 -0.33
CA ASN A 61 6.51 -12.91 0.62
C ASN A 61 7.87 -12.82 -0.09
N GLY A 62 8.79 -12.02 0.44
CA GLY A 62 10.12 -11.81 -0.16
C GLY A 62 10.17 -10.79 -1.31
N ALA A 63 9.06 -10.53 -2.01
CA ALA A 63 9.04 -9.64 -3.19
C ALA A 63 9.37 -8.17 -2.87
N GLY A 64 9.28 -7.74 -1.61
CA GLY A 64 9.50 -6.35 -1.21
C GLY A 64 10.87 -5.81 -1.60
N LYS A 65 11.94 -6.60 -1.43
CA LYS A 65 13.32 -6.17 -1.71
C LYS A 65 13.51 -5.84 -3.19
N GLU A 66 13.04 -6.70 -4.08
CA GLU A 66 13.14 -6.52 -5.54
C GLU A 66 12.30 -5.35 -6.04
N LEU A 67 11.15 -5.10 -5.40
CA LEU A 67 10.23 -4.03 -5.75
C LEU A 67 10.59 -2.66 -5.15
N GLY A 68 11.62 -2.59 -4.30
CA GLY A 68 11.98 -1.39 -3.56
C GLY A 68 10.91 -0.97 -2.54
N LEU A 69 10.14 -1.93 -2.02
CA LEU A 69 9.06 -1.72 -1.07
C LEU A 69 9.39 -2.34 0.28
N HIS A 70 8.83 -1.75 1.34
CA HIS A 70 8.85 -2.39 2.65
C HIS A 70 8.02 -3.69 2.61
N SER A 71 8.45 -4.74 3.31
CA SER A 71 7.76 -6.04 3.29
C SER A 71 6.29 -5.93 3.72
N GLN A 72 6.02 -5.13 4.75
CA GLN A 72 4.66 -4.91 5.25
C GLN A 72 3.77 -4.14 4.27
N THR A 73 4.36 -3.39 3.33
CA THR A 73 3.60 -2.68 2.30
C THR A 73 3.08 -3.64 1.26
N VAL A 74 3.89 -4.60 0.84
CA VAL A 74 3.45 -5.66 -0.07
C VAL A 74 2.30 -6.46 0.54
N GLN A 75 2.42 -6.82 1.83
CA GLN A 75 1.33 -7.47 2.56
C GLN A 75 0.11 -6.56 2.74
N GLY A 76 0.32 -5.27 3.00
CA GLY A 76 -0.76 -4.28 3.12
C GLY A 76 -1.55 -4.11 1.83
N VAL A 77 -0.91 -4.24 0.67
CA VAL A 77 -1.60 -4.27 -0.63
C VAL A 77 -2.50 -5.50 -0.76
N ALA A 78 -2.02 -6.67 -0.34
CA ALA A 78 -2.82 -7.90 -0.33
C ALA A 78 -4.01 -7.81 0.64
N ASP A 79 -3.78 -7.27 1.85
CA ASP A 79 -4.82 -7.04 2.86
C ASP A 79 -5.91 -6.12 2.29
N GLU A 80 -5.50 -4.98 1.73
CA GLU A 80 -6.42 -4.00 1.12
C GLU A 80 -7.20 -4.60 -0.06
N TYR A 81 -6.53 -5.38 -0.93
CA TYR A 81 -7.19 -6.04 -2.05
C TYR A 81 -8.36 -6.93 -1.58
N VAL A 82 -8.13 -7.76 -0.55
CA VAL A 82 -9.16 -8.66 -0.01
C VAL A 82 -10.32 -7.87 0.58
N VAL A 83 -10.03 -6.79 1.33
CA VAL A 83 -11.05 -5.90 1.89
C VAL A 83 -11.90 -5.29 0.78
N ARG A 84 -11.28 -4.71 -0.26
CA ARG A 84 -12.02 -4.09 -1.38
C ARG A 84 -12.81 -5.09 -2.18
N ARG A 85 -12.25 -6.27 -2.47
CA ARG A 85 -12.95 -7.34 -3.18
C ARG A 85 -14.23 -7.75 -2.44
N LYS A 86 -14.16 -7.92 -1.11
CA LYS A 86 -15.32 -8.22 -0.25
C LYS A 86 -16.31 -7.05 -0.21
N GLN A 87 -15.81 -5.82 -0.02
CA GLN A 87 -16.64 -4.61 0.03
C GLN A 87 -17.49 -4.45 -1.24
N PHE A 88 -16.88 -4.61 -2.41
CA PHE A 88 -17.57 -4.43 -3.70
C PHE A 88 -18.25 -5.70 -4.22
N LYS A 89 -18.08 -6.85 -3.54
CA LYS A 89 -18.65 -8.15 -3.94
C LYS A 89 -18.31 -8.55 -5.38
N LEU A 90 -17.09 -8.25 -5.81
CA LEU A 90 -16.62 -8.54 -7.16
C LEU A 90 -15.62 -9.71 -7.15
N PRO A 91 -15.62 -10.61 -8.15
CA PRO A 91 -14.60 -11.65 -8.27
C PRO A 91 -13.22 -11.09 -8.63
N ARG A 92 -13.19 -9.95 -9.32
CA ARG A 92 -11.98 -9.26 -9.77
C ARG A 92 -12.15 -7.74 -9.69
N LEU A 93 -11.11 -7.03 -9.27
CA LEU A 93 -11.09 -5.58 -9.24
C LEU A 93 -10.48 -5.00 -10.52
N ARG A 94 -10.68 -3.69 -10.75
CA ARG A 94 -10.05 -3.01 -11.89
C ARG A 94 -8.53 -3.03 -11.77
N TRP A 95 -7.86 -3.21 -12.91
CA TRP A 95 -6.41 -3.06 -13.02
C TRP A 95 -5.98 -1.62 -12.72
N ARG A 96 -4.82 -1.47 -12.08
CA ARG A 96 -4.21 -0.16 -11.85
C ARG A 96 -3.23 0.17 -12.97
N LYS A 97 -3.38 1.36 -13.52
CA LYS A 97 -2.57 1.89 -14.63
C LYS A 97 -1.42 2.72 -14.06
N SER A 98 -0.19 2.39 -14.40
CA SER A 98 1.01 3.07 -13.86
C SER A 98 1.47 4.28 -14.68
N ASN A 99 1.10 4.35 -15.96
CA ASN A 99 1.55 5.37 -16.91
C ASN A 99 0.39 5.99 -17.69
N GLY A 100 0.66 7.10 -18.39
CA GLY A 100 -0.29 7.83 -19.21
C GLY A 100 -1.15 8.85 -18.45
N VAL A 101 -1.96 9.61 -19.19
CA VAL A 101 -2.86 10.66 -18.65
C VAL A 101 -3.93 10.07 -17.73
N SER A 102 -4.35 8.83 -18.00
CA SER A 102 -5.34 8.11 -17.19
C SER A 102 -4.73 7.16 -16.15
N ARG A 103 -3.51 7.45 -15.69
CA ARG A 103 -2.83 6.66 -14.63
C ARG A 103 -3.60 6.71 -13.32
N SER A 104 -3.54 5.62 -12.57
CA SER A 104 -4.13 5.53 -11.23
C SER A 104 -3.34 6.38 -10.24
N LEU A 105 -4.04 7.01 -9.29
CA LEU A 105 -3.40 7.75 -8.20
C LEU A 105 -2.49 6.84 -7.39
N GLY A 106 -1.29 7.34 -7.10
CA GLY A 106 -0.30 6.62 -6.31
C GLY A 106 -0.71 6.58 -4.84
N TRP A 107 -0.52 5.43 -4.21
CA TRP A 107 -0.73 5.23 -2.78
C TRP A 107 0.27 4.16 -2.32
N ILE A 108 0.69 4.25 -1.06
CA ILE A 108 1.68 3.35 -0.46
C ILE A 108 1.16 2.98 0.93
N PRO A 109 0.58 1.78 1.11
CA PRO A 109 0.12 1.36 2.43
C PRO A 109 1.30 1.02 3.34
N TYR A 110 1.13 1.22 4.63
CA TYR A 110 2.09 0.79 5.64
C TYR A 110 1.33 0.40 6.91
N LYS A 111 1.88 -0.55 7.67
CA LYS A 111 1.35 -0.93 8.99
C LYS A 111 1.89 0.00 10.06
N ALA A 112 1.24 0.00 11.23
CA ALA A 112 1.68 0.80 12.37
C ALA A 112 3.16 0.51 12.69
N GLY A 113 3.94 1.58 12.92
CA GLY A 113 5.37 1.50 13.22
C GLY A 113 6.31 1.43 12.00
N ALA A 114 5.82 1.14 10.79
CA ALA A 114 6.67 1.15 9.59
C ALA A 114 7.01 2.56 9.09
N ALA A 115 6.10 3.50 9.30
CA ALA A 115 6.34 4.92 9.12
C ALA A 115 6.54 5.55 10.50
N GLN A 116 7.68 6.19 10.71
CA GLN A 116 8.05 6.80 11.98
C GLN A 116 8.29 8.30 11.78
N TRP A 117 7.85 9.10 12.74
CA TRP A 117 8.18 10.53 12.77
C TRP A 117 9.54 10.71 13.47
N LEU A 118 10.51 11.31 12.78
CA LEU A 118 11.84 11.56 13.29
C LEU A 118 12.32 12.93 12.82
N ASN A 119 12.60 13.84 13.76
CA ASN A 119 13.21 15.15 13.51
C ASN A 119 12.50 15.95 12.39
N GLY A 120 11.17 16.04 12.43
CA GLY A 120 10.36 16.76 11.44
C GLY A 120 10.22 16.05 10.08
N GLN A 121 10.48 14.74 10.03
CA GLN A 121 10.47 13.94 8.81
C GLN A 121 9.78 12.60 9.04
N VAL A 122 9.15 12.08 7.99
CA VAL A 122 8.63 10.71 7.98
C VAL A 122 9.73 9.78 7.51
N ARG A 123 10.22 8.91 8.40
CA ARG A 123 11.11 7.79 8.03
C ARG A 123 10.27 6.60 7.60
N TYR A 124 10.52 6.11 6.38
CA TYR A 124 9.85 4.94 5.84
C TYR A 124 10.77 4.19 4.86
N ASN A 125 10.86 2.87 5.02
CA ASN A 125 11.72 1.99 4.21
C ASN A 125 13.18 2.48 4.09
N GLY A 126 13.76 3.00 5.17
CA GLY A 126 15.14 3.54 5.18
C GLY A 126 15.28 4.95 4.61
N HIS A 127 14.22 5.55 4.08
CA HIS A 127 14.24 6.89 3.50
C HIS A 127 13.58 7.90 4.43
N PHE A 128 14.04 9.15 4.35
CA PHE A 128 13.50 10.27 5.12
C PHE A 128 12.76 11.22 4.18
N PHE A 129 11.48 11.43 4.47
CA PHE A 129 10.58 12.29 3.71
C PHE A 129 10.32 13.56 4.51
N LYS A 130 10.90 14.68 4.06
CA LYS A 130 10.60 15.99 4.64
C LYS A 130 9.18 16.40 4.30
N VAL A 131 8.48 16.96 5.27
CA VAL A 131 7.12 17.45 5.10
C VAL A 131 7.05 18.96 5.32
N TRP A 132 6.00 19.57 4.78
CA TRP A 132 5.55 20.90 5.17
C TRP A 132 4.64 20.72 6.38
N ASP A 133 5.18 21.00 7.57
CA ASP A 133 4.43 20.84 8.80
C ASP A 133 3.69 22.14 9.15
N SER A 134 2.35 22.06 9.11
CA SER A 134 1.44 23.10 9.57
C SER A 134 0.79 22.77 10.91
N TYR A 135 1.09 21.61 11.48
CA TYR A 135 0.44 21.07 12.67
C TYR A 135 1.32 21.14 13.92
N GLY A 136 2.63 21.43 13.78
CA GLY A 136 3.56 21.52 14.91
C GLY A 136 3.92 20.15 15.48
N LEU A 137 4.19 19.18 14.60
CA LEU A 137 4.49 17.78 14.89
C LEU A 137 5.94 17.52 15.33
#